data_AF-A0A4S0ITC5-F1
#
_entry.id   AF-A0A4S0ITC5-F1
#
_cell.length_a   1.000
_cell.length_b   1.000
_cell.length_c   1.000
_cell.angle_alpha   90.00
_cell.angle_beta   90.00
_cell.angle_gamma   90.00
#
_symmetry.space_group_name_H-M   'P 1'
#
loop_
_entity.id
_entity.type
_entity.pdbx_description
1 polymer ?
#
loop_
_entity_poly.entity_id
_entity_poly.type
_entity_poly.pdbx_seq_one_letter_code
_entity_poly.pdbx_strand_id
1 'polypeptide(L)'
;IDDELRKAGMSMTLEARQALRRNLGGDRLASRGEIEKLALYAHGQKEIGLEEVRAMSGDVSGASFDDAVDALLEGKVGDFDTAFTRHCQGGGPPFLVLSSAMR
;
A
#
# COMPACT_ATOMS: atom_id res chain seq x y z
N ILE A 1 8.36 13.03 2.73
CA ILE A 1 9.19 12.06 3.48
C ILE A 1 10.14 12.80 4.40
N ASP A 2 11.14 13.53 3.89
CA ASP A 2 12.18 14.13 4.72
C ASP A 2 11.65 15.13 5.75
N ASP A 3 10.67 15.97 5.38
CA ASP A 3 10.09 16.93 6.32
C ASP A 3 9.36 16.24 7.49
N GLU A 4 8.61 15.18 7.22
CA GLU A 4 7.89 14.44 8.27
C GLU A 4 8.82 13.64 9.17
N LEU A 5 9.84 12.98 8.59
CA LEU A 5 10.87 12.30 9.38
C LEU A 5 11.64 13.28 10.27
N ARG A 6 11.95 14.48 9.76
CA ARG A 6 12.62 15.53 10.53
C ARG A 6 11.76 16.01 11.69
N LYS A 7 10.46 16.21 11.49
CA LYS A 7 9.53 16.57 12.58
C LYS A 7 9.46 15.47 13.65
N ALA A 8 9.54 14.20 13.25
CA ALA A 8 9.56 13.06 14.16
C ALA A 8 10.93 12.80 14.80
N GLY A 9 12.00 13.49 14.37
CA GLY A 9 13.36 13.26 14.86
C GLY A 9 13.94 11.90 14.44
N MET A 10 13.49 11.34 13.31
CA MET A 10 13.84 10.00 12.84
C MET A 10 14.63 10.05 11.53
N SER A 11 15.45 9.02 11.28
CA SER A 11 16.00 8.69 9.97
C SER A 11 15.25 7.53 9.32
N MET A 12 15.53 7.27 8.05
CA MET A 12 15.01 6.10 7.34
C MET A 12 16.09 5.54 6.42
N THR A 13 16.24 4.22 6.41
CA THR A 13 17.15 3.52 5.51
C THR A 13 16.79 3.76 4.03
N LEU A 14 17.76 3.62 3.14
CA LEU A 14 17.52 3.80 1.70
C LEU A 14 16.50 2.79 1.15
N GLU A 15 16.57 1.54 1.61
CA GLU A 15 15.69 0.45 1.21
C GLU A 15 14.25 0.70 1.66
N ALA A 16 14.06 1.11 2.92
CA ALA A 16 12.75 1.50 3.45
C ALA A 16 12.16 2.67 2.66
N ARG A 17 12.98 3.67 2.32
CA ARG A 17 12.55 4.82 1.52
C ARG A 17 12.07 4.41 0.13
N GLN A 18 12.78 3.50 -0.53
CA GLN A 18 12.40 2.99 -1.83
C GLN A 18 11.11 2.18 -1.76
N ALA A 19 10.95 1.33 -0.73
CA ALA A 19 9.73 0.57 -0.51
C ALA A 19 8.53 1.48 -0.24
N LEU A 20 8.68 2.45 0.65
CA LEU A 20 7.63 3.42 0.96
C LEU A 20 7.21 4.20 -0.29
N ARG A 21 8.17 4.66 -1.12
CA ARG A 21 7.86 5.36 -2.37
C ARG A 21 7.05 4.54 -3.37
N ARG A 22 7.16 3.22 -3.36
CA ARG A 22 6.34 2.35 -4.22
C ARG A 22 4.90 2.22 -3.71
N ASN A 23 4.70 2.39 -2.41
CA ASN A 23 3.41 2.24 -1.75
C ASN A 23 2.65 3.56 -1.64
N LEU A 24 3.35 4.70 -1.63
CA LEU A 24 2.75 6.04 -1.64
C LEU A 24 2.07 6.31 -3.00
N GLY A 25 0.77 6.58 -2.97
CA GLY A 25 0.00 6.96 -4.16
C GLY A 25 0.32 8.37 -4.71
N GLY A 26 -0.33 8.74 -5.81
CA GLY A 26 -0.10 10.03 -6.50
C GLY A 26 -0.60 11.28 -5.75
N ASP A 27 -1.45 11.10 -4.73
CA ASP A 27 -1.96 12.21 -3.91
C ASP A 27 -0.95 12.55 -2.79
N ARG A 28 -0.45 13.79 -2.83
CA ARG A 28 0.52 14.31 -1.85
C ARG A 28 -0.04 14.45 -0.44
N LEU A 29 -1.34 14.75 -0.28
CA LEU A 29 -1.98 14.87 1.02
C LEU A 29 -2.18 13.50 1.65
N ALA A 30 -2.67 12.53 0.87
CA ALA A 30 -2.79 11.13 1.30
C ALA A 30 -1.41 10.55 1.67
N SER A 31 -0.40 10.81 0.83
CA SER A 31 0.98 10.40 1.08
C SER A 31 1.56 10.95 2.40
N ARG A 32 1.19 12.18 2.80
CA ARG A 32 1.67 12.77 4.06
C ARG A 32 1.09 12.02 5.26
N GLY A 33 -0.20 11.72 5.24
CA GLY A 33 -0.87 10.97 6.31
C GLY A 33 -0.28 9.57 6.50
N GLU A 34 0.12 8.89 5.43
CA GLU A 34 0.80 7.60 5.54
C GLU A 34 2.19 7.69 6.17
N ILE A 35 2.96 8.74 5.86
CA ILE A 35 4.28 8.96 6.46
C ILE A 35 4.14 9.33 7.94
N GLU A 36 3.18 10.17 8.31
CA GLU A 36 2.88 10.51 9.71
C GLU A 36 2.48 9.26 10.50
N LYS A 37 1.65 8.39 9.91
CA LYS A 37 1.24 7.12 10.51
C LYS A 37 2.43 6.17 10.72
N LEU A 38 3.32 6.07 9.73
CA LEU A 38 4.55 5.27 9.84
C LEU A 38 5.47 5.81 10.95
N ALA A 39 5.65 7.13 11.05
CA ALA A 39 6.44 7.74 12.12
C ALA A 39 5.81 7.53 13.51
N LEU A 40 4.48 7.53 13.60
CA LEU A 40 3.77 7.21 14.85
C LEU A 40 3.93 5.74 15.23
N TYR A 41 3.86 4.82 14.26
CA TYR A 41 4.10 3.39 14.48
C TYR A 41 5.52 3.13 15.01
N ALA A 42 6.52 3.78 14.42
CA ALA A 42 7.92 3.68 14.81
C ALA A 42 8.31 4.59 15.99
N HIS A 43 7.34 5.12 16.76
CA HIS A 43 7.62 6.08 17.82
C HIS A 43 8.59 5.51 18.87
N GLY A 44 9.63 6.29 19.19
CA GLY A 44 10.71 5.88 20.09
C GLY A 44 11.89 5.20 19.39
N GLN A 45 11.77 4.83 18.12
CA GLN A 45 12.91 4.41 17.30
C GLN A 45 13.66 5.62 16.73
N LYS A 46 14.96 5.47 16.48
CA LYS A 46 15.77 6.50 15.81
C LYS A 46 15.76 6.37 14.29
N GLU A 47 15.54 5.17 13.77
CA GLU A 47 15.65 4.86 12.35
C GLU A 47 14.55 3.89 11.93
N ILE A 48 13.89 4.21 10.82
CA ILE A 48 12.87 3.36 10.18
C ILE A 48 13.54 2.42 9.18
N GLY A 49 13.33 1.11 9.38
CA GLY A 49 13.78 0.03 8.52
C GLY A 49 12.72 -0.46 7.55
N LEU A 50 13.08 -1.48 6.78
CA LEU A 50 12.18 -2.09 5.80
C LEU A 50 11.00 -2.82 6.46
N GLU A 51 11.20 -3.36 7.67
CA GLU A 51 10.18 -4.10 8.40
C GLU A 51 9.03 -3.19 8.83
N GLU A 52 9.31 -2.01 9.37
CA GLU A 52 8.28 -1.03 9.75
C GLU A 52 7.44 -0.64 8.53
N VAL A 53 8.09 -0.39 7.38
CA VAL A 53 7.38 -0.06 6.14
C VAL A 53 6.48 -1.22 5.71
N ARG A 54 6.95 -2.48 5.79
CA ARG A 54 6.14 -3.67 5.44
C ARG A 54 4.97 -3.89 6.39
N ALA A 55 5.18 -3.72 7.69
CA ALA A 55 4.14 -3.86 8.70
C ALA A 55 3.03 -2.83 8.49
N MET A 56 3.40 -1.60 8.15
CA MET A 56 2.45 -0.52 7.86
C MET A 56 1.74 -0.70 6.51
N SER A 57 2.43 -1.27 5.52
CA SER A 57 1.88 -1.52 4.17
C SER A 57 0.99 -2.78 4.12
N GLY A 58 0.54 -3.28 5.28
CA GLY A 58 -0.03 -4.61 5.45
C GLY A 58 -1.54 -4.75 5.21
N ASP A 59 -2.29 -3.68 4.94
CA ASP A 59 -3.72 -3.78 4.60
C ASP A 59 -3.97 -3.30 3.17
N VAL A 60 -3.53 -4.13 2.24
CA VAL A 60 -3.66 -3.93 0.79
C VAL A 60 -4.94 -4.61 0.29
N SER A 61 -6.07 -4.32 0.92
CA SER A 61 -7.38 -4.59 0.31
C SER A 61 -7.58 -3.75 -0.96
N GLY A 62 -6.87 -2.61 -1.07
CA GLY A 62 -6.86 -1.74 -2.24
C GLY A 62 -6.10 -2.29 -3.46
N ALA A 63 -4.85 -2.77 -3.32
CA ALA A 63 -4.11 -3.24 -4.50
C ALA A 63 -4.58 -4.62 -5.00
N SER A 64 -5.16 -5.49 -4.16
CA SER A 64 -5.77 -6.74 -4.67
C SER A 64 -6.95 -6.51 -5.61
N PHE A 65 -7.61 -5.35 -5.51
CA PHE A 65 -8.71 -4.97 -6.39
C PHE A 65 -8.19 -4.50 -7.76
N ASP A 66 -7.27 -3.54 -7.79
CA ASP A 66 -6.70 -3.03 -9.05
C ASP A 66 -5.95 -4.14 -9.79
N ASP A 67 -5.20 -4.98 -9.08
CA ASP A 67 -4.51 -6.15 -9.65
C ASP A 67 -5.49 -7.15 -10.29
N ALA A 68 -6.68 -7.35 -9.70
CA ALA A 68 -7.71 -8.21 -10.28
C ALA A 68 -8.29 -7.61 -11.57
N VAL A 69 -8.56 -6.30 -11.59
CA VAL A 69 -9.07 -5.64 -12.81
C VAL A 69 -8.05 -5.68 -13.93
N ASP A 70 -6.78 -5.37 -13.65
CA ASP A 70 -5.71 -5.41 -14.65
C ASP A 70 -5.49 -6.82 -15.20
N ALA A 71 -5.42 -7.84 -14.32
CA ALA A 71 -5.28 -9.22 -14.75
C ALA A 71 -6.46 -9.70 -15.61
N LEU A 72 -7.69 -9.24 -15.32
CA LEU A 72 -8.86 -9.53 -16.14
C LEU A 72 -8.75 -8.88 -17.53
N LEU A 73 -8.38 -7.61 -17.60
CA LEU A 73 -8.23 -6.87 -18.86
C LEU A 73 -7.09 -7.44 -19.72
N GLU A 74 -6.03 -7.93 -19.10
CA GLU A 74 -4.90 -8.57 -19.78
C GLU A 74 -5.13 -10.05 -20.12
N GLY A 75 -6.26 -10.64 -19.71
CA GLY A 75 -6.58 -12.06 -19.94
C GLY A 75 -5.77 -13.04 -19.10
N LYS A 76 -5.13 -12.58 -18.01
CA LYS A 76 -4.30 -13.37 -17.10
C LYS A 76 -5.15 -14.03 -16.02
N VAL A 77 -5.85 -15.09 -16.38
CA VAL A 77 -6.84 -15.77 -15.51
C VAL A 77 -6.26 -16.23 -14.16
N GLY A 78 -5.02 -16.72 -14.12
CA GLY A 78 -4.38 -17.18 -12.87
C GLY A 78 -4.07 -16.04 -11.90
N ASP A 79 -3.64 -14.89 -12.43
CA ASP A 79 -3.34 -13.71 -11.64
C ASP A 79 -4.64 -13.08 -11.12
N PHE A 80 -5.69 -13.08 -11.96
CA PHE A 80 -7.04 -12.67 -11.57
C PHE A 80 -7.56 -13.52 -10.40
N ASP A 81 -7.51 -14.84 -10.50
CA ASP A 81 -8.04 -15.74 -9.47
C ASP A 81 -7.36 -15.51 -8.10
N THR A 82 -6.05 -15.30 -8.13
CA THR A 82 -5.24 -15.00 -6.94
C THR A 82 -5.65 -13.66 -6.31
N ALA A 83 -5.72 -12.60 -7.11
CA ALA A 83 -6.05 -11.25 -6.64
C ALA A 83 -7.51 -11.14 -6.18
N PHE A 84 -8.44 -11.73 -6.94
CA PHE A 84 -9.87 -11.77 -6.63
C PHE A 84 -10.17 -12.56 -5.36
N THR A 85 -9.54 -13.74 -5.18
CA THR A 85 -9.69 -14.55 -3.97
C THR A 85 -9.20 -13.77 -2.74
N ARG A 86 -8.07 -13.08 -2.86
CA ARG A 86 -7.53 -12.23 -1.79
C ARG A 86 -8.48 -11.07 -1.46
N HIS A 87 -9.05 -10.42 -2.45
CA HIS A 87 -10.06 -9.35 -2.27
C HIS A 87 -11.30 -9.86 -1.50
N CYS A 88 -11.82 -11.02 -1.89
CA CYS A 88 -12.95 -11.65 -1.21
C CYS A 88 -12.63 -12.02 0.24
N GLN A 89 -11.43 -12.55 0.50
CA GLN A 89 -10.96 -12.89 1.85
C GLN A 89 -10.71 -11.65 2.72
N GLY A 90 -10.35 -10.52 2.11
CA GLY A 90 -10.21 -9.22 2.77
C GLY A 90 -11.54 -8.54 3.11
N GLY A 91 -12.69 -9.17 2.83
CA GLY A 91 -14.01 -8.60 3.09
C GLY A 91 -14.47 -7.56 2.06
N GLY A 92 -13.72 -7.40 0.97
CA GLY A 92 -14.09 -6.53 -0.14
C GLY A 92 -15.32 -7.06 -0.88
N PRO A 93 -16.32 -6.21 -1.21
CA PRO A 93 -17.50 -6.68 -1.92
C PRO A 93 -17.14 -7.17 -3.33
N PRO A 94 -17.48 -8.43 -3.70
CA PRO A 94 -17.06 -9.03 -4.98
C PRO A 94 -17.62 -8.31 -6.21
N PHE A 95 -18.79 -7.69 -6.09
CA PHE A 95 -19.46 -7.00 -7.20
C PHE A 95 -18.67 -5.79 -7.73
N LEU A 96 -17.76 -5.23 -6.93
CA LEU A 96 -16.95 -4.09 -7.35
C LEU A 96 -16.08 -4.42 -8.56
N VAL A 97 -15.50 -5.63 -8.60
CA VAL A 97 -14.65 -6.09 -9.71
C VAL A 97 -15.42 -6.19 -11.01
N LEU A 98 -16.68 -6.66 -10.94
CA LEU A 98 -17.57 -6.66 -12.09
C LEU A 98 -17.95 -5.23 -12.52
N SER A 99 -18.25 -4.36 -11.56
CA SER A 99 -18.69 -2.98 -11.86
C SER A 99 -17.58 -2.12 -12.48
N SER A 100 -16.32 -2.36 -12.14
CA SER A 100 -15.17 -1.65 -12.73
C SER A 100 -14.85 -2.14 -14.14
N ALA A 101 -14.98 -3.45 -14.42
CA ALA A 101 -14.83 -4.01 -15.76
C ALA A 101 -15.92 -3.57 -16.75
N MET A 102 -17.07 -3.08 -16.25
CA MET A 102 -18.19 -2.58 -17.05
C MET A 102 -18.10 -1.09 -17.41
N ARG A 103 -17.09 -0.37 -16.93
CA ARG A 103 -16.83 1.04 -17.26
C ARG A 103 -15.89 1.17 -18.44
#